data_AF-A0A554NCE0-F1
#
_entry.id   AF-A0A554NCE0-F1
#
_cell.length_a   1.000
_cell.length_b   1.000
_cell.length_c   1.000
_cell.angle_alpha   90.00
_cell.angle_beta   90.00
_cell.angle_gamma   90.00
#
_symmetry.space_group_name_H-M   'P 1'
#
loop_
_entity.id
_entity.type
_entity.pdbx_description
1 polymer ?
#
loop_
_entity_poly.entity_id
_entity_poly.type
_entity_poly.pdbx_seq_one_letter_code
_entity_poly.pdbx_strand_id
1 'polypeptide(L)'
;MTGTTPTRRGQPRRPGRRRRRPRSNRPGRSPPSGDSRPPDSGSERYRRWPRDGRTFILAPHPHQPVPPTVVHAALGVILAAAVLGPAFDRRTAVVAALAGAAPDLDAVIGLLAVPGGLPVPESTHGAVLHSVFLPGLAAFAVYVDARRGRRFRGRYGSAGVRLAWVAVLVYAVVGIGLDLFNIAAANPLWPLHDMFYGIIGQIQFTNQELFVQTYVRFDVDGHAVYVGQQGDTGSRFLRSPFNPTRGPDGDVERTFAVVDSGWQLLVLASAPAIGWTAARSGVPAAVTAGDAADGTDADASAPATEEGPAPTDD
;
A
#
# COMPACT_ATOMS: atom_id res chain seq x y z
N MET A 1 -11.65 -66.94 3.36
CA MET A 1 -11.59 -67.91 4.48
C MET A 1 -11.75 -67.12 5.78
N THR A 2 -12.97 -66.81 6.22
CA THR A 2 -13.82 -67.56 7.18
C THR A 2 -13.18 -67.79 8.56
N GLY A 3 -13.86 -67.33 9.62
CA GLY A 3 -13.56 -67.67 11.01
C GLY A 3 -13.95 -66.58 12.03
N THR A 4 -15.23 -66.23 12.20
CA THR A 4 -16.14 -66.66 13.31
C THR A 4 -15.60 -66.61 14.75
N THR A 5 -16.36 -65.84 15.55
CA THR A 5 -16.46 -65.62 17.01
C THR A 5 -16.38 -66.86 17.91
N PRO A 6 -16.07 -66.67 19.21
CA PRO A 6 -17.01 -67.19 20.21
C PRO A 6 -17.31 -66.22 21.39
N THR A 7 -18.55 -66.33 21.86
CA THR A 7 -19.20 -65.71 23.02
C THR A 7 -19.00 -66.54 24.29
N ARG A 8 -18.85 -65.90 25.48
CA ARG A 8 -19.74 -66.06 26.67
C ARG A 8 -19.18 -65.54 28.02
N ARG A 9 -20.11 -64.96 28.79
CA ARG A 9 -20.29 -64.96 30.27
C ARG A 9 -19.25 -64.18 31.11
N GLY A 10 -19.60 -63.42 32.15
CA GLY A 10 -20.88 -63.17 32.81
C GLY A 10 -20.74 -62.05 33.85
N GLN A 11 -21.87 -61.40 34.19
CA GLN A 11 -21.98 -60.40 35.26
C GLN A 11 -21.74 -61.00 36.66
N PRO A 12 -21.50 -60.14 37.67
CA PRO A 12 -22.60 -59.91 38.61
C PRO A 12 -22.86 -58.45 38.98
N ARG A 13 -24.14 -58.24 39.33
CA ARG A 13 -24.83 -57.03 39.78
C ARG A 13 -24.35 -56.53 41.15
N ARG A 14 -24.39 -55.21 41.39
CA ARG A 14 -24.73 -54.60 42.70
C ARG A 14 -25.38 -53.20 42.53
N PRO A 15 -26.14 -52.73 43.55
CA PRO A 15 -27.43 -52.09 43.32
C PRO A 15 -27.50 -50.58 43.64
N GLY A 16 -28.41 -49.90 42.92
CA GLY A 16 -29.45 -49.02 43.47
C GLY A 16 -29.05 -47.74 44.20
N ARG A 17 -29.33 -46.58 43.59
CA ARG A 17 -29.82 -45.41 44.34
C ARG A 17 -30.69 -44.48 43.49
N ARG A 18 -31.99 -44.61 43.74
CA ARG A 18 -33.06 -43.59 43.86
C ARG A 18 -33.17 -42.49 42.80
N ARG A 19 -34.22 -42.66 41.99
CA ARG A 19 -35.01 -41.62 41.30
C ARG A 19 -35.39 -40.47 42.24
N ARG A 20 -35.21 -39.23 41.79
CA ARG A 20 -36.02 -38.07 42.18
C ARG A 20 -36.26 -37.17 40.96
N ARG A 21 -37.50 -37.15 40.49
CA ARG A 21 -38.20 -36.07 39.76
C ARG A 21 -39.66 -36.17 40.22
N PRO A 22 -40.53 -35.15 40.06
CA PRO A 22 -40.31 -33.72 39.78
C PRO A 22 -40.97 -32.82 40.84
N ARG A 23 -40.70 -31.51 40.86
CA ARG A 23 -41.59 -30.53 41.53
C ARG A 23 -42.09 -29.50 40.53
N SER A 24 -43.40 -29.33 40.63
CA SER A 24 -44.39 -28.58 39.87
C SER A 24 -44.17 -27.06 39.75
N ASN A 25 -44.59 -26.56 38.58
CA ASN A 25 -45.27 -25.30 38.27
C ASN A 25 -45.59 -24.33 39.42
N ARG A 26 -45.20 -23.06 39.21
CA ARG A 26 -46.01 -21.89 39.57
C ARG A 26 -46.03 -20.90 38.39
N PRO A 27 -47.18 -20.33 38.01
CA PRO A 27 -47.32 -19.45 36.86
C PRO A 27 -47.18 -17.96 37.24
N GLY A 28 -46.83 -17.14 36.26
CA GLY A 28 -47.16 -15.71 36.26
C GLY A 28 -45.98 -14.75 36.42
N ARG A 29 -45.48 -14.24 35.28
CA ARG A 29 -45.37 -12.79 34.99
C ARG A 29 -44.88 -12.61 33.55
N SER A 30 -45.81 -12.17 32.70
CA SER A 30 -45.56 -11.63 31.37
C SER A 30 -44.75 -10.32 31.47
N PRO A 31 -44.03 -9.93 30.40
CA PRO A 31 -42.97 -8.92 30.45
C PRO A 31 -43.54 -7.49 30.45
N PRO A 32 -42.80 -6.50 30.99
CA PRO A 32 -43.13 -5.12 30.71
C PRO A 32 -42.88 -4.81 29.23
N SER A 33 -43.97 -4.48 28.54
CA SER A 33 -44.01 -3.82 27.25
C SER A 33 -43.48 -2.39 27.35
N GLY A 34 -42.62 -2.01 26.40
CA GLY A 34 -42.43 -0.61 26.01
C GLY A 34 -41.15 0.05 26.51
N ASP A 35 -40.07 -0.09 25.75
CA ASP A 35 -39.27 1.08 25.36
C ASP A 35 -38.59 0.80 24.01
N SER A 36 -39.36 0.88 22.93
CA SER A 36 -38.83 0.98 21.57
C SER A 36 -38.40 2.43 21.34
N ARG A 37 -37.23 2.79 21.86
CA ARG A 37 -36.47 3.95 21.40
C ARG A 37 -35.47 3.48 20.34
N PRO A 38 -35.42 4.13 19.17
CA PRO A 38 -34.36 3.85 18.19
C PRO A 38 -32.99 4.15 18.84
N PRO A 39 -31.92 3.41 18.49
CA PRO A 39 -30.59 3.73 18.98
C PRO A 39 -30.25 5.15 18.56
N ASP A 40 -30.11 6.02 19.56
CA ASP A 40 -29.84 7.43 19.38
C ASP A 40 -28.50 7.59 18.65
N SER A 41 -28.54 8.43 17.63
CA SER A 41 -27.45 8.67 16.71
C SER A 41 -26.26 9.33 17.42
N GLY A 42 -25.10 8.66 17.40
CA GLY A 42 -23.82 9.34 17.17
C GLY A 42 -23.05 9.93 18.36
N SER A 43 -23.56 10.00 19.58
CA SER A 43 -22.89 10.79 20.65
C SER A 43 -22.30 10.02 21.85
N GLU A 44 -22.63 8.73 22.05
CA GLU A 44 -22.04 7.94 23.15
C GLU A 44 -20.68 7.28 22.83
N ARG A 45 -20.24 7.35 21.57
CA ARG A 45 -19.02 6.68 21.08
C ARG A 45 -17.70 7.30 21.57
N TYR A 46 -17.74 8.39 22.35
CA TYR A 46 -16.56 9.15 22.76
C TYR A 46 -16.40 9.35 24.29
N ARG A 47 -17.13 8.62 25.14
CA ARG A 47 -17.01 8.75 26.60
C ARG A 47 -16.66 7.45 27.32
N ARG A 48 -15.42 7.01 27.19
CA ARG A 48 -14.61 6.48 28.32
C ARG A 48 -13.19 6.17 27.85
N TRP A 49 -12.26 7.02 28.24
CA TRP A 49 -10.83 6.71 28.17
C TRP A 49 -10.50 5.67 29.26
N PRO A 50 -9.96 4.50 28.93
CA PRO A 50 -9.43 3.57 29.93
C PRO A 50 -8.18 4.21 30.57
N ARG A 51 -8.18 4.35 31.90
CA ARG A 51 -7.05 4.91 32.67
C ARG A 51 -5.94 3.90 32.96
N ASP A 52 -6.14 2.64 32.62
CA ASP A 52 -5.20 1.58 32.91
C ASP A 52 -4.41 1.32 31.64
N GLY A 53 -3.11 1.60 31.65
CA GLY A 53 -2.16 1.54 30.52
C GLY A 53 -1.94 0.16 29.92
N ARG A 54 -3.02 -0.57 29.62
CA ARG A 54 -3.02 -1.86 28.95
C ARG A 54 -3.59 -1.69 27.55
N THR A 55 -2.69 -1.81 26.58
CA THR A 55 -2.95 -2.13 25.17
C THR A 55 -3.80 -1.11 24.39
N PHE A 56 -3.11 -0.10 23.83
CA PHE A 56 -3.48 0.46 22.54
C PHE A 56 -3.23 -0.60 21.46
N ILE A 57 -4.14 -1.56 21.34
CA ILE A 57 -4.32 -2.25 20.07
C ILE A 57 -5.50 -1.52 19.45
N LEU A 58 -5.22 -0.56 18.57
CA LEU A 58 -6.16 -0.29 17.48
C LEU A 58 -6.27 -1.63 16.77
N ALA A 59 -7.27 -2.43 17.15
CA ALA A 59 -7.63 -3.60 16.36
C ALA A 59 -7.82 -3.06 14.95
N PRO A 60 -7.08 -3.57 13.94
CA PRO A 60 -7.30 -3.13 12.57
C PRO A 60 -8.79 -3.29 12.32
N HIS A 61 -9.46 -2.19 11.97
CA HIS A 61 -10.88 -2.24 11.69
C HIS A 61 -11.10 -3.34 10.65
N PRO A 62 -12.04 -4.28 10.87
CA PRO A 62 -12.17 -5.51 10.06
C PRO A 62 -12.53 -5.28 8.58
N HIS A 63 -12.54 -4.03 8.13
CA HIS A 63 -13.05 -3.59 6.83
C HIS A 63 -12.21 -2.46 6.21
N GLN A 64 -10.93 -2.27 6.56
CA GLN A 64 -10.13 -1.27 5.86
C GLN A 64 -9.99 -1.68 4.38
N PRO A 65 -10.57 -0.94 3.42
CA PRO A 65 -10.41 -1.25 2.01
C PRO A 65 -8.96 -0.98 1.61
N VAL A 66 -8.46 -1.80 0.66
CA VAL A 66 -7.21 -1.51 -0.04
C VAL A 66 -7.24 -0.08 -0.58
N PRO A 67 -6.14 0.69 -0.46
CA PRO A 67 -6.02 1.97 -1.12
C PRO A 67 -6.48 1.86 -2.58
N PRO A 68 -7.38 2.75 -3.03
CA PRO A 68 -7.85 2.70 -4.40
C PRO A 68 -6.70 2.82 -5.40
N THR A 69 -6.77 2.09 -6.51
CA THR A 69 -5.76 2.12 -7.60
C THR A 69 -5.47 3.52 -8.12
N VAL A 70 -6.47 4.40 -8.07
CA VAL A 70 -6.32 5.80 -8.47
C VAL A 70 -5.37 6.56 -7.53
N VAL A 71 -5.35 6.21 -6.24
CA VAL A 71 -4.40 6.77 -5.25
C VAL A 71 -2.98 6.27 -5.54
N HIS A 72 -2.81 4.97 -5.86
CA HIS A 72 -1.53 4.43 -6.31
C HIS A 72 -1.00 5.16 -7.54
N ALA A 73 -1.84 5.37 -8.56
CA ALA A 73 -1.48 6.11 -9.75
C ALA A 73 -1.07 7.56 -9.44
N ALA A 74 -1.86 8.27 -8.62
CA ALA A 74 -1.60 9.64 -8.23
C ALA A 74 -0.28 9.78 -7.44
N LEU A 75 -0.04 8.91 -6.47
CA LEU A 75 1.18 8.90 -5.69
C LEU A 75 2.40 8.55 -6.56
N GLY A 76 2.22 7.67 -7.55
CA GLY A 76 3.26 7.34 -8.54
C GLY A 76 3.69 8.57 -9.35
N VAL A 77 2.74 9.38 -9.81
CA VAL A 77 3.02 10.65 -10.50
C VAL A 77 3.79 11.61 -9.61
N ILE A 78 3.37 11.78 -8.35
CA ILE A 78 4.05 12.67 -7.39
C ILE A 78 5.49 12.22 -7.14
N LEU A 79 5.70 10.92 -6.89
CA LEU A 79 7.03 10.38 -6.66
C LEU A 79 7.93 10.55 -7.89
N ALA A 80 7.41 10.25 -9.08
CA ALA A 80 8.17 10.43 -10.32
C ALA A 80 8.53 11.90 -10.57
N ALA A 81 7.63 12.84 -10.28
CA ALA A 81 7.92 14.28 -10.37
C ALA A 81 9.05 14.69 -9.42
N ALA A 82 9.01 14.21 -8.16
CA ALA A 82 10.05 14.49 -7.18
C ALA A 82 11.43 13.91 -7.58
N VAL A 83 11.45 12.72 -8.19
CA VAL A 83 12.70 12.03 -8.55
C VAL A 83 13.29 12.52 -9.88
N LEU A 84 12.44 12.84 -10.87
CA LEU A 84 12.89 13.25 -12.21
C LEU A 84 13.19 14.75 -12.31
N GLY A 85 12.54 15.58 -11.50
CA GLY A 85 12.73 17.03 -11.50
C GLY A 85 12.57 17.62 -12.92
N PRO A 86 13.58 18.33 -13.47
CA PRO A 86 13.51 18.92 -14.81
C PRO A 86 13.32 17.92 -15.96
N ALA A 87 13.59 16.62 -15.73
CA ALA A 87 13.38 15.56 -16.72
C ALA A 87 11.95 15.00 -16.71
N PHE A 88 11.07 15.52 -15.86
CA PHE A 88 9.68 15.10 -15.78
C PHE A 88 8.86 15.70 -16.93
N ASP A 89 8.13 14.85 -17.64
CA ASP A 89 7.22 15.24 -18.71
C ASP A 89 5.89 14.44 -18.63
N ARG A 90 5.00 14.69 -19.60
CA ARG A 90 3.71 13.97 -19.68
C ARG A 90 3.89 12.46 -19.85
N ARG A 91 4.92 12.02 -20.57
CA ARG A 91 5.20 10.60 -20.80
C ARG A 91 5.64 9.94 -19.49
N THR A 92 6.51 10.58 -18.73
CA THR A 92 6.94 10.07 -17.43
C THR A 92 5.80 10.02 -16.44
N ALA A 93 4.88 10.99 -16.46
CA ALA A 93 3.67 10.98 -15.64
C ALA A 93 2.80 9.74 -15.93
N VAL A 94 2.52 9.46 -17.21
CA VAL A 94 1.71 8.29 -17.59
C VAL A 94 2.38 6.99 -17.19
N VAL A 95 3.69 6.85 -17.44
CA VAL A 95 4.43 5.64 -17.07
C VAL A 95 4.45 5.44 -15.55
N ALA A 96 4.61 6.51 -14.77
CA ALA A 96 4.59 6.43 -13.32
C ALA A 96 3.20 6.08 -12.77
N ALA A 97 2.14 6.66 -13.32
CA ALA A 97 0.76 6.32 -12.97
C ALA A 97 0.49 4.82 -13.22
N LEU A 98 0.89 4.32 -14.40
CA LEU A 98 0.76 2.90 -14.75
C LEU A 98 1.61 2.00 -13.85
N ALA A 99 2.85 2.40 -13.56
CA ALA A 99 3.74 1.62 -12.69
C ALA A 99 3.20 1.53 -11.26
N GLY A 100 2.60 2.60 -10.74
CA GLY A 100 1.98 2.62 -9.41
C GLY A 100 0.72 1.76 -9.35
N ALA A 101 -0.12 1.81 -10.39
CA ALA A 101 -1.35 1.04 -10.49
C ALA A 101 -1.16 -0.43 -10.89
N ALA A 102 0.00 -0.81 -11.40
CA ALA A 102 0.22 -2.13 -11.98
C ALA A 102 0.06 -3.29 -10.99
N PRO A 103 0.48 -3.21 -9.71
CA PRO A 103 0.24 -4.27 -8.74
C PRO A 103 -1.24 -4.63 -8.57
N ASP A 104 -2.14 -3.66 -8.56
CA ASP A 104 -3.59 -3.87 -8.38
C ASP A 104 -4.23 -4.71 -9.50
N LEU A 105 -3.55 -4.90 -10.64
CA LEU A 105 -4.02 -5.77 -11.71
C LEU A 105 -4.12 -7.24 -11.28
N ASP A 106 -3.50 -7.65 -10.18
CA ASP A 106 -3.67 -9.00 -9.62
C ASP A 106 -5.09 -9.28 -9.09
N ALA A 107 -5.87 -8.22 -8.81
CA ALA A 107 -7.31 -8.32 -8.58
C ALA A 107 -8.04 -8.98 -9.76
N VAL A 108 -7.60 -8.68 -10.98
CA VAL A 108 -8.17 -9.21 -12.23
C VAL A 108 -7.63 -10.61 -12.51
N ILE A 109 -6.37 -10.91 -12.15
CA ILE A 109 -5.80 -12.26 -12.30
C ILE A 109 -6.62 -13.28 -11.50
N GLY A 110 -7.16 -12.89 -10.34
CA GLY A 110 -8.10 -13.71 -9.57
C GLY A 110 -9.34 -14.16 -10.35
N LEU A 111 -9.82 -13.40 -11.35
CA LEU A 111 -10.94 -13.82 -12.21
C LEU A 111 -10.56 -14.97 -13.15
N LEU A 112 -9.28 -15.16 -13.45
CA LEU A 112 -8.78 -16.23 -14.31
C LEU A 112 -8.56 -17.54 -13.53
N ALA A 113 -8.64 -17.50 -12.19
CA ALA A 113 -8.59 -18.66 -11.30
C ALA A 113 -9.96 -19.37 -11.26
N VAL A 114 -10.41 -19.85 -12.42
CA VAL A 114 -11.62 -20.68 -12.58
C VAL A 114 -11.19 -22.16 -12.61
N PRO A 115 -12.03 -23.15 -12.27
CA PRO A 115 -11.69 -24.57 -12.47
C PRO A 115 -11.22 -24.84 -13.91
N GLY A 116 -9.93 -25.17 -14.08
CA GLY A 116 -9.26 -25.33 -15.39
C GLY A 116 -8.34 -24.18 -15.83
N GLY A 117 -8.23 -23.11 -15.03
CA GLY A 117 -7.30 -21.99 -15.21
C GLY A 117 -5.91 -22.22 -14.63
N LEU A 118 -5.10 -21.15 -14.56
CA LEU A 118 -3.77 -21.19 -13.93
C LEU A 118 -3.93 -21.58 -12.44
N PRO A 119 -3.06 -22.43 -11.85
CA PRO A 119 -3.12 -22.79 -10.44
C PRO A 119 -2.70 -21.59 -9.57
N VAL A 120 -3.63 -20.67 -9.34
CA VAL A 120 -3.45 -19.48 -8.49
C VAL A 120 -4.37 -19.62 -7.26
N PRO A 121 -3.93 -19.19 -6.06
CA PRO A 121 -4.78 -19.23 -4.87
C PRO A 121 -6.11 -18.47 -5.02
N GLU A 122 -7.10 -18.81 -4.21
CA GLU A 122 -8.44 -18.19 -4.21
C GLU A 122 -8.42 -16.66 -3.94
N SER A 123 -7.36 -16.15 -3.28
CA SER A 123 -7.13 -14.71 -3.05
C SER A 123 -5.84 -14.25 -3.73
N THR A 124 -5.91 -13.99 -5.03
CA THR A 124 -4.77 -13.46 -5.83
C THR A 124 -4.48 -11.99 -5.57
N HIS A 125 -5.50 -11.24 -5.13
CA HIS A 125 -5.36 -9.81 -4.92
C HIS A 125 -4.37 -9.53 -3.78
N GLY A 126 -3.40 -8.66 -4.03
CA GLY A 126 -2.36 -8.33 -3.06
C GLY A 126 -1.24 -9.36 -2.97
N ALA A 127 -1.16 -10.33 -3.89
CA ALA A 127 -0.11 -11.36 -3.86
C ALA A 127 0.76 -11.42 -5.13
N VAL A 128 0.18 -11.80 -6.27
CA VAL A 128 0.96 -12.16 -7.46
C VAL A 128 1.78 -10.97 -7.98
N LEU A 129 1.15 -9.81 -8.12
CA LEU A 129 1.83 -8.61 -8.60
C LEU A 129 2.36 -7.73 -7.45
N HIS A 130 1.97 -8.03 -6.22
CA HIS A 130 2.51 -7.40 -5.03
C HIS A 130 3.80 -8.06 -4.50
N SER A 131 4.40 -8.95 -5.30
CA SER A 131 5.68 -9.58 -5.01
C SER A 131 6.86 -8.65 -5.30
N VAL A 132 7.81 -8.54 -4.36
CA VAL A 132 9.03 -7.73 -4.56
C VAL A 132 10.00 -8.36 -5.56
N PHE A 133 9.81 -9.63 -5.92
CA PHE A 133 10.63 -10.27 -6.94
C PHE A 133 10.39 -9.67 -8.33
N LEU A 134 9.20 -9.16 -8.62
CA LEU A 134 8.91 -8.51 -9.91
C LEU A 134 9.71 -7.21 -10.12
N PRO A 135 9.63 -6.20 -9.23
CA PRO A 135 10.47 -5.01 -9.34
C PRO A 135 11.95 -5.37 -9.16
N GLY A 136 12.30 -6.38 -8.35
CA GLY A 136 13.67 -6.87 -8.21
C GLY A 136 14.26 -7.44 -9.51
N LEU A 137 13.48 -8.26 -10.23
CA LEU A 137 13.87 -8.80 -11.53
C LEU A 137 13.95 -7.71 -12.59
N ALA A 138 13.02 -6.76 -12.60
CA ALA A 138 13.05 -5.61 -13.50
C ALA A 138 14.29 -4.74 -13.23
N ALA A 139 14.60 -4.43 -11.97
CA ALA A 139 15.82 -3.74 -11.55
C ALA A 139 17.07 -4.49 -12.05
N PHE A 140 17.11 -5.80 -11.84
CA PHE A 140 18.22 -6.65 -12.27
C PHE A 140 18.39 -6.62 -13.80
N ALA A 141 17.29 -6.71 -14.57
CA ALA A 141 17.33 -6.63 -16.03
C ALA A 141 17.87 -5.28 -16.52
N VAL A 142 17.40 -4.17 -15.93
CA VAL A 142 17.91 -2.81 -16.25
C VAL A 142 19.39 -2.69 -15.90
N TYR A 143 19.80 -3.22 -14.75
CA TYR A 143 21.20 -3.24 -14.32
C TYR A 143 22.10 -4.04 -15.27
N VAL A 144 21.68 -5.25 -15.66
CA VAL A 144 22.43 -6.12 -16.58
C VAL A 144 22.56 -5.48 -17.96
N ASP A 145 21.49 -4.89 -18.51
CA ASP A 145 21.59 -4.19 -19.79
C ASP A 145 22.56 -3.00 -19.70
N ALA A 146 22.48 -2.21 -18.63
CA ALA A 146 23.38 -1.08 -18.41
C ALA A 146 24.86 -1.51 -18.32
N ARG A 147 25.14 -2.71 -17.80
CA ARG A 147 26.50 -3.25 -17.64
C ARG A 147 27.04 -3.98 -18.87
N ARG A 148 26.20 -4.76 -19.54
CA ARG A 148 26.66 -5.77 -20.53
C ARG A 148 26.03 -5.61 -21.92
N GLY A 149 24.79 -5.11 -21.98
CA GLY A 149 23.97 -5.21 -23.18
C GLY A 149 23.94 -3.93 -24.01
N ARG A 150 23.90 -2.75 -23.37
CA ARG A 150 23.58 -1.44 -23.98
C ARG A 150 22.43 -1.48 -25.01
N ARG A 151 21.62 -2.55 -25.08
CA ARG A 151 20.58 -2.73 -26.10
C ARG A 151 19.40 -1.87 -25.73
N PHE A 152 19.02 -1.88 -24.46
CA PHE A 152 17.97 -1.02 -23.93
C PHE A 152 18.39 0.45 -23.98
N ARG A 153 19.63 0.77 -23.56
CA ARG A 153 20.16 2.14 -23.72
C ARG A 153 20.28 2.57 -25.19
N GLY A 154 20.64 1.67 -26.10
CA GLY A 154 20.74 1.96 -27.54
C GLY A 154 19.38 2.23 -28.17
N ARG A 155 18.32 1.53 -27.71
CA ARG A 155 16.96 1.70 -28.22
C ARG A 155 16.20 2.88 -27.60
N TYR A 156 16.41 3.15 -26.32
CA TYR A 156 15.60 4.12 -25.54
C TYR A 156 16.40 5.30 -24.97
N GLY A 157 17.71 5.35 -25.20
CA GLY A 157 18.58 6.41 -24.70
C GLY A 157 18.79 6.40 -23.18
N SER A 158 19.52 7.39 -22.68
CA SER A 158 19.74 7.60 -21.24
C SER A 158 18.45 7.96 -20.51
N ALA A 159 17.57 8.74 -21.16
CA ALA A 159 16.26 9.11 -20.62
C ALA A 159 15.37 7.88 -20.41
N GLY A 160 15.35 6.93 -21.35
CA GLY A 160 14.59 5.68 -21.21
C GLY A 160 15.09 4.80 -20.06
N VAL A 161 16.41 4.69 -19.87
CA VAL A 161 16.99 3.96 -18.72
C VAL A 161 16.60 4.63 -17.40
N ARG A 162 16.64 5.97 -17.33
CA ARG A 162 16.21 6.72 -16.15
C ARG A 162 14.74 6.46 -15.83
N LEU A 163 13.87 6.54 -16.85
CA LEU A 163 12.45 6.26 -16.68
C LEU A 163 12.18 4.81 -16.24
N ALA A 164 12.95 3.84 -16.75
CA ALA A 164 12.83 2.45 -16.31
C ALA A 164 13.14 2.29 -14.81
N TRP A 165 14.21 2.93 -14.31
CA TRP A 165 14.51 2.94 -12.87
C TRP A 165 13.43 3.62 -12.04
N VAL A 166 12.87 4.73 -12.54
CA VAL A 166 11.76 5.41 -11.86
C VAL A 166 10.51 4.53 -11.84
N ALA A 167 10.18 3.84 -12.92
CA ALA A 167 9.06 2.91 -12.97
C ALA A 167 9.23 1.76 -11.96
N VAL A 168 10.44 1.19 -11.86
CA VAL A 168 10.78 0.17 -10.85
C VAL A 168 10.60 0.72 -9.43
N LEU A 169 11.11 1.93 -9.16
CA LEU A 169 10.98 2.59 -7.86
C LEU A 169 9.50 2.82 -7.50
N VAL A 170 8.72 3.37 -8.44
CA VAL A 170 7.30 3.65 -8.25
C VAL A 170 6.53 2.35 -8.00
N TYR A 171 6.78 1.30 -8.78
CA TYR A 171 6.14 0.00 -8.58
C TYR A 171 6.41 -0.54 -7.16
N ALA A 172 7.68 -0.53 -6.73
CA ALA A 172 8.07 -1.08 -5.43
C ALA A 172 7.57 -0.22 -4.24
N VAL A 173 7.72 1.10 -4.31
CA VAL A 173 7.43 1.99 -3.18
C VAL A 173 5.97 2.38 -3.12
N VAL A 174 5.39 2.73 -4.27
CA VAL A 174 4.00 3.17 -4.32
C VAL A 174 3.09 1.98 -4.47
N GLY A 175 3.29 1.17 -5.51
CA GLY A 175 2.40 0.06 -5.81
C GLY A 175 2.40 -1.02 -4.73
N ILE A 176 3.57 -1.47 -4.27
CA ILE A 176 3.66 -2.48 -3.19
C ILE A 176 3.72 -1.82 -1.81
N GLY A 177 4.53 -0.78 -1.67
CA GLY A 177 4.80 -0.17 -0.37
C GLY A 177 3.55 0.44 0.27
N LEU A 178 2.69 1.13 -0.49
CA LEU A 178 1.49 1.74 0.10
C LEU A 178 0.60 0.69 0.80
N ASP A 179 0.47 -0.50 0.21
CA ASP A 179 -0.28 -1.62 0.79
C ASP A 179 0.40 -2.27 1.98
N LEU A 180 1.73 -2.37 1.97
CA LEU A 180 2.53 -2.80 3.13
C LEU A 180 2.35 -1.85 4.32
N PHE A 181 2.42 -0.53 4.10
CA PHE A 181 2.45 0.46 5.18
C PHE A 181 1.06 0.94 5.63
N ASN A 182 -0.02 0.58 4.93
CA ASN A 182 -1.37 1.05 5.26
C ASN A 182 -2.26 -0.05 5.86
N ILE A 183 -2.57 -1.11 5.12
CA ILE A 183 -3.58 -2.10 5.53
C ILE A 183 -3.12 -3.57 5.46
N ALA A 184 -1.80 -3.76 5.43
CA ALA A 184 -1.16 -5.06 5.33
C ALA A 184 -1.52 -5.85 4.07
N ALA A 185 -1.95 -5.22 2.98
CA ALA A 185 -2.57 -5.93 1.85
C ALA A 185 -1.59 -6.60 0.89
N ALA A 186 -0.28 -6.51 1.13
CA ALA A 186 0.73 -7.07 0.23
C ALA A 186 1.37 -8.35 0.77
N ASN A 187 1.59 -9.31 -0.13
CA ASN A 187 2.35 -10.54 0.07
C ASN A 187 3.67 -10.47 -0.73
N PRO A 188 4.65 -9.68 -0.26
CA PRO A 188 5.88 -9.35 -1.00
C PRO A 188 6.74 -10.56 -1.34
N LEU A 189 6.64 -11.65 -0.58
CA LEU A 189 7.52 -12.81 -0.71
C LEU A 189 6.88 -13.96 -1.49
N TRP A 190 5.69 -13.77 -2.04
CA TRP A 190 5.07 -14.75 -2.92
C TRP A 190 5.91 -14.91 -4.21
N PRO A 191 6.11 -16.13 -4.75
CA PRO A 191 5.59 -17.42 -4.29
C PRO A 191 6.51 -18.17 -3.32
N LEU A 192 7.68 -17.62 -2.95
CA LEU A 192 8.65 -18.33 -2.10
C LEU A 192 8.15 -18.49 -0.66
N HIS A 193 7.40 -17.51 -0.16
CA HIS A 193 6.80 -17.54 1.15
C HIS A 193 5.44 -16.83 1.11
N ASP A 194 4.38 -17.61 1.26
CA ASP A 194 3.01 -17.11 1.21
C ASP A 194 2.58 -16.53 2.55
N MET A 195 2.66 -15.19 2.69
CA MET A 195 2.22 -14.48 3.88
C MET A 195 1.97 -13.00 3.56
N PHE A 196 0.81 -12.49 3.94
CA PHE A 196 0.53 -11.07 3.89
C PHE A 196 1.20 -10.35 5.07
N TYR A 197 1.86 -9.23 4.75
CA TYR A 197 2.58 -8.41 5.70
C TYR A 197 2.02 -6.99 5.74
N GLY A 198 2.02 -6.41 6.94
CA GLY A 198 1.75 -5.00 7.18
C GLY A 198 2.74 -4.38 8.14
N ILE A 199 3.27 -3.22 7.80
CA ILE A 199 4.14 -2.43 8.66
C ILE A 199 3.27 -1.34 9.28
N ILE A 200 2.37 -1.77 10.16
CA ILE A 200 1.40 -0.90 10.82
C ILE A 200 1.82 -0.76 12.29
N GLY A 201 2.09 0.47 12.69
CA GLY A 201 2.55 0.76 14.02
C GLY A 201 2.66 2.25 14.25
N GLN A 202 3.28 2.61 15.36
CA GLN A 202 3.40 3.98 15.82
C GLN A 202 4.73 4.15 16.53
N ILE A 203 5.36 5.30 16.30
CA ILE A 203 6.45 5.83 17.11
C ILE A 203 5.93 7.12 17.75
N GLN A 204 5.96 7.19 19.06
CA GLN A 204 5.46 8.34 19.82
C GLN A 204 6.45 8.73 20.90
N PHE A 205 6.59 10.03 21.11
CA PHE A 205 7.22 10.57 22.30
C PHE A 205 6.13 10.98 23.26
N THR A 206 6.13 10.43 24.46
CA THR A 206 5.18 10.80 25.52
C THR A 206 5.96 11.31 26.72
N ASN A 207 5.36 12.20 27.50
CA ASN A 207 5.97 12.70 28.73
C ASN A 207 6.13 11.62 29.81
N GLN A 208 5.39 10.51 29.70
CA GLN A 208 5.39 9.42 30.67
C GLN A 208 6.34 8.29 30.30
N GLU A 209 6.28 7.86 29.04
CA GLU A 209 6.99 6.68 28.54
C GLU A 209 8.25 7.07 27.75
N LEU A 210 8.47 8.37 27.52
CA LEU A 210 9.54 9.00 26.72
C LEU A 210 9.54 8.60 25.25
N PHE A 211 9.46 7.30 24.96
CA PHE A 211 9.48 6.73 23.62
C PHE A 211 8.67 5.43 23.57
N VAL A 212 7.66 5.39 22.69
CA VAL A 212 6.79 4.23 22.44
C VAL A 212 6.94 3.82 20.99
N GLN A 213 7.24 2.55 20.74
CA GLN A 213 7.34 1.98 19.39
C GLN A 213 6.62 0.63 19.31
N THR A 214 5.77 0.45 18.29
CA THR A 214 4.92 -0.75 18.19
C THR A 214 5.18 -1.62 16.95
N TYR A 215 6.15 -1.28 16.10
CA TYR A 215 6.43 -2.05 14.88
C TYR A 215 7.11 -3.41 15.15
N VAL A 216 7.86 -3.51 16.25
CA VAL A 216 8.55 -4.74 16.67
C VAL A 216 8.11 -5.05 18.09
N ARG A 217 7.71 -6.30 18.33
CA ARG A 217 7.48 -6.80 19.69
C ARG A 217 8.46 -7.93 19.96
N PHE A 218 8.78 -8.13 21.23
CA PHE A 218 9.55 -9.29 21.67
C PHE A 218 8.60 -10.21 22.44
N ASP A 219 8.64 -11.49 22.13
CA ASP A 219 7.90 -12.51 22.88
C ASP A 219 8.55 -12.79 24.24
N VAL A 220 7.90 -13.60 25.08
CA VAL A 220 8.39 -14.04 26.40
C VAL A 220 9.77 -14.69 26.34
N ASP A 221 10.11 -15.32 25.22
CA ASP A 221 11.41 -15.94 24.97
C ASP A 221 12.46 -14.96 24.39
N GLY A 222 12.12 -13.66 24.27
CA GLY A 222 13.00 -12.62 23.73
C GLY A 222 13.13 -12.60 22.21
N HIS A 223 12.35 -13.41 21.50
CA HIS A 223 12.33 -13.43 20.04
C HIS A 223 11.53 -12.24 19.49
N ALA A 224 12.09 -11.54 18.51
CA ALA A 224 11.38 -10.48 17.80
C ALA A 224 10.22 -11.09 16.98
N VAL A 225 8.99 -10.73 17.34
CA VAL A 225 7.78 -11.05 16.60
C VAL A 225 7.35 -9.82 15.82
N TYR A 226 7.27 -9.97 14.50
CA TYR A 226 6.68 -8.95 13.63
C TYR A 226 5.17 -8.97 13.79
N VAL A 227 4.60 -7.87 14.30
CA VAL A 227 3.15 -7.70 14.51
C VAL A 227 2.38 -7.57 13.18
N GLY A 228 3.10 -7.60 12.06
CA GLY A 228 2.59 -7.33 10.73
C GLY A 228 2.06 -8.53 9.96
N GLN A 229 2.24 -9.76 10.43
CA GLN A 229 1.76 -10.94 9.71
C GLN A 229 0.25 -11.07 9.83
N GLN A 230 -0.44 -11.35 8.72
CA GLN A 230 -1.91 -11.34 8.65
C GLN A 230 -2.50 -12.58 7.96
N GLY A 231 -1.71 -13.66 7.86
CA GLY A 231 -2.12 -14.92 7.21
C GLY A 231 -1.63 -15.06 5.78
N ASP A 232 -1.81 -16.25 5.23
CA ASP A 232 -1.50 -16.63 3.84
C ASP A 232 -2.68 -16.41 2.89
N THR A 233 -2.52 -16.73 1.59
CA THR A 233 -3.60 -16.62 0.59
C THR A 233 -4.80 -17.54 0.83
N GLY A 234 -4.67 -18.59 1.65
CA GLY A 234 -5.77 -19.48 2.03
C GLY A 234 -6.60 -18.96 3.19
N SER A 235 -5.97 -18.29 4.14
CA SER A 235 -6.61 -17.77 5.36
C SER A 235 -7.09 -16.32 5.21
N ARG A 236 -6.38 -15.50 4.43
CA ARG A 236 -6.74 -14.11 4.17
C ARG A 236 -7.44 -13.95 2.82
N PHE A 237 -8.49 -13.14 2.80
CA PHE A 237 -9.21 -12.78 1.58
C PHE A 237 -9.29 -11.25 1.47
N LEU A 238 -8.71 -10.70 0.40
CA LEU A 238 -8.80 -9.27 0.09
C LEU A 238 -9.92 -9.05 -0.91
N ARG A 239 -10.98 -8.37 -0.48
CA ARG A 239 -12.11 -7.99 -1.32
C ARG A 239 -11.65 -6.99 -2.38
N SER A 240 -12.07 -7.20 -3.63
CA SER A 240 -11.88 -6.25 -4.72
C SER A 240 -13.18 -6.08 -5.51
N PRO A 241 -13.30 -5.07 -6.38
CA PRO A 241 -14.47 -4.93 -7.26
C PRO A 241 -14.64 -6.13 -8.21
N PHE A 242 -13.54 -6.85 -8.49
CA PHE A 242 -13.50 -8.01 -9.37
C PHE A 242 -13.75 -9.33 -8.62
N ASN A 243 -13.35 -9.40 -7.35
CA ASN A 243 -13.57 -10.55 -6.49
C ASN A 243 -14.16 -10.08 -5.15
N PRO A 244 -15.48 -9.81 -5.11
CA PRO A 244 -16.13 -9.22 -3.94
C PRO A 244 -16.26 -10.21 -2.78
N THR A 245 -16.44 -11.50 -3.05
CA THR A 245 -16.71 -12.52 -2.02
C THR A 245 -15.86 -13.76 -2.24
N ARG A 246 -15.48 -14.44 -1.16
CA ARG A 246 -14.79 -15.73 -1.28
C ARG A 246 -15.76 -16.77 -1.86
N GLY A 247 -15.37 -17.42 -2.95
CA GLY A 247 -16.17 -18.44 -3.62
C GLY A 247 -17.01 -17.90 -4.79
N PRO A 248 -18.02 -18.64 -5.27
CA PRO A 248 -18.84 -18.22 -6.41
C PRO A 248 -19.55 -16.89 -6.16
N ASP A 249 -19.40 -15.96 -7.11
CA ASP A 249 -20.10 -14.69 -7.09
C ASP A 249 -21.60 -14.91 -7.31
N GLY A 250 -22.41 -14.56 -6.31
CA GLY A 250 -23.87 -14.47 -6.42
C GLY A 250 -24.33 -13.09 -6.89
N ASP A 251 -25.50 -12.66 -6.42
CA ASP A 251 -25.94 -11.26 -6.58
C ASP A 251 -25.30 -10.40 -5.48
N VAL A 252 -24.09 -9.92 -5.78
CA VAL A 252 -23.25 -9.16 -4.84
C VAL A 252 -22.91 -7.78 -5.41
N GLU A 253 -23.03 -6.76 -4.57
CA GLU A 253 -22.66 -5.40 -4.94
C GLU A 253 -21.14 -5.29 -5.19
N ARG A 254 -20.78 -4.65 -6.31
CA ARG A 254 -19.39 -4.34 -6.69
C ARG A 254 -19.17 -2.85 -6.54
N THR A 255 -18.36 -2.48 -5.56
CA THR A 255 -18.00 -1.10 -5.28
C THR A 255 -16.64 -0.78 -5.90
N PHE A 256 -16.55 0.31 -6.67
CA PHE A 256 -15.29 0.84 -7.18
C PHE A 256 -14.97 2.11 -6.40
N ALA A 257 -14.13 1.97 -5.38
CA ALA A 257 -13.67 3.11 -4.62
C ALA A 257 -12.75 3.98 -5.49
N VAL A 258 -12.96 5.30 -5.45
CA VAL A 258 -12.04 6.29 -6.03
C VAL A 258 -11.15 6.86 -4.93
N VAL A 259 -11.78 7.25 -3.81
CA VAL A 259 -11.16 7.66 -2.56
C VAL A 259 -12.07 7.23 -1.39
N ASP A 260 -11.46 6.75 -0.31
CA ASP A 260 -12.11 6.28 0.92
C ASP A 260 -11.77 7.17 2.14
N SER A 261 -10.83 8.10 2.00
CA SER A 261 -10.43 9.01 3.09
C SER A 261 -9.92 10.36 2.60
N GLY A 262 -9.93 11.35 3.50
CA GLY A 262 -9.53 12.72 3.17
C GLY A 262 -8.08 12.86 2.68
N TRP A 263 -7.14 12.07 3.22
CA TRP A 263 -5.74 12.11 2.76
C TRP A 263 -5.59 11.56 1.34
N GLN A 264 -6.39 10.54 0.97
CA GLN A 264 -6.38 10.00 -0.39
C GLN A 264 -6.87 11.04 -1.40
N LEU A 265 -7.92 11.79 -1.04
CA LEU A 265 -8.39 12.91 -1.84
C LEU A 265 -7.32 14.00 -2.00
N LEU A 266 -6.60 14.33 -0.93
CA LEU A 266 -5.48 15.29 -0.99
C LEU A 266 -4.38 14.81 -1.93
N VAL A 267 -3.97 13.53 -1.86
CA VAL A 267 -2.97 12.95 -2.77
C VAL A 267 -3.45 13.01 -4.22
N LEU A 268 -4.68 12.57 -4.46
CA LEU A 268 -5.29 12.57 -5.79
C LEU A 268 -5.36 13.97 -6.40
N ALA A 269 -5.79 14.96 -5.62
CA ALA A 269 -5.87 16.35 -6.05
C ALA A 269 -4.48 17.00 -6.25
N SER A 270 -3.47 16.59 -5.48
CA SER A 270 -2.11 17.14 -5.56
C SER A 270 -1.35 16.67 -6.80
N ALA A 271 -1.58 15.43 -7.23
CA ALA A 271 -0.90 14.83 -8.38
C ALA A 271 -0.96 15.65 -9.68
N PRO A 272 -2.12 16.14 -10.16
CA PRO A 272 -2.17 16.97 -11.36
C PRO A 272 -1.48 18.32 -11.17
N ALA A 273 -1.58 18.95 -10.00
CA ALA A 273 -0.91 20.21 -9.71
C ALA A 273 0.61 20.06 -9.74
N ILE A 274 1.14 19.06 -9.04
CA ILE A 274 2.58 18.75 -8.99
C ILE A 274 3.10 18.30 -10.36
N GLY A 275 2.35 17.45 -11.06
CA GLY A 275 2.73 17.01 -12.40
C GLY A 275 2.79 18.18 -13.39
N TRP A 276 1.85 19.12 -13.30
CA TRP A 276 1.79 20.32 -14.14
C TRP A 276 2.94 21.28 -13.86
N THR A 277 3.29 21.51 -12.59
CA THR A 277 4.42 22.38 -12.22
C THR A 277 5.75 21.75 -12.62
N ALA A 278 5.95 20.46 -12.33
CA ALA A 278 7.17 19.74 -12.69
C ALA A 278 7.40 19.74 -14.21
N ALA A 279 6.35 19.46 -15.00
CA ALA A 279 6.45 19.47 -16.46
C ALA A 279 6.74 20.86 -17.06
N ARG A 280 6.40 21.95 -16.34
CA ARG A 280 6.72 23.32 -16.77
C ARG A 280 8.08 23.82 -16.30
N SER A 281 8.63 23.24 -15.23
CA SER A 281 9.91 23.66 -14.65
C SER A 281 11.13 23.36 -15.54
N GLY A 282 10.96 22.69 -16.67
CA GLY A 282 11.99 22.45 -17.69
C GLY A 282 12.43 23.70 -18.48
N VAL A 283 12.30 24.91 -17.92
CA VAL A 283 12.90 26.11 -18.50
C VAL A 283 14.41 26.05 -18.27
N PRO A 284 15.24 26.04 -19.33
CA PRO A 284 16.69 26.02 -19.17
C PRO A 284 17.14 27.26 -18.39
N ALA A 285 18.10 27.06 -17.49
CA ALA A 285 18.83 28.11 -16.75
C ALA A 285 19.74 28.96 -17.68
N ALA A 286 19.24 29.33 -18.86
CA ALA A 286 19.89 30.19 -19.84
C ALA A 286 19.31 31.62 -19.86
N VAL A 287 18.29 31.92 -19.05
CA VAL A 287 17.63 33.25 -18.99
C VAL A 287 18.00 34.05 -17.74
N THR A 288 18.81 33.51 -16.82
CA THR A 288 19.26 34.23 -15.62
C THR A 288 20.71 34.68 -15.65
N ALA A 289 21.46 34.40 -16.72
CA ALA A 289 22.84 34.87 -16.89
C ALA A 289 22.97 36.07 -17.86
N GLY A 290 21.89 36.44 -18.57
CA GLY A 290 21.89 37.53 -19.56
C GLY A 290 21.58 38.92 -18.99
N ASP A 291 20.90 39.01 -17.85
CA ASP A 291 20.46 40.29 -17.25
C ASP A 291 21.39 40.83 -16.16
N ALA A 292 22.42 40.07 -15.78
CA ALA A 292 23.40 40.49 -14.77
C ALA A 292 24.68 41.10 -15.36
N ALA A 293 24.80 41.17 -16.69
CA ALA A 293 25.97 41.69 -17.39
C ALA A 293 25.78 43.07 -18.03
N ASP A 294 24.61 43.71 -17.88
CA ASP A 294 24.27 44.99 -18.53
C ASP A 294 23.95 46.11 -17.52
N GLY A 295 24.70 46.17 -16.42
CA GLY A 295 24.42 47.13 -15.35
C GLY A 295 25.62 47.46 -14.47
N THR A 296 26.67 48.04 -15.05
CA THR A 296 27.78 48.83 -14.42
C THR A 296 28.82 49.02 -15.55
N ASP A 297 29.22 50.19 -16.04
CA ASP A 297 29.22 51.56 -15.56
C ASP A 297 29.18 52.51 -16.77
N ALA A 298 28.25 53.46 -16.76
CA ALA A 298 28.28 54.61 -17.65
C ALA A 298 27.96 55.85 -16.82
N ASP A 299 28.97 56.42 -16.16
CA ASP A 299 29.03 57.86 -15.93
C ASP A 299 30.46 58.32 -15.56
N ALA A 300 30.73 59.58 -15.88
CA ALA A 300 31.86 60.42 -15.50
C ALA A 300 33.10 60.47 -16.42
N SER A 301 33.01 61.44 -17.34
CA SER A 301 34.00 62.52 -17.56
C SER A 301 34.91 62.46 -18.79
N ALA A 302 34.68 63.45 -19.66
CA ALA A 302 35.40 63.81 -20.87
C ALA A 302 36.67 64.67 -20.58
N PRO A 303 37.21 65.47 -21.52
CA PRO A 303 38.17 65.09 -22.58
C PRO A 303 39.44 66.00 -22.56
N ALA A 304 40.54 65.61 -23.22
CA ALA A 304 41.56 66.58 -23.69
C ALA A 304 42.57 65.93 -24.68
N THR A 305 42.73 66.57 -25.85
CA THR A 305 43.98 66.88 -26.62
C THR A 305 44.99 65.75 -26.88
N GLU A 306 45.50 65.50 -28.09
CA GLU A 306 46.26 66.38 -29.02
C GLU A 306 46.40 65.61 -30.36
N GLU A 307 46.05 66.21 -31.50
CA GLU A 307 46.99 66.70 -32.54
C GLU A 307 48.02 65.69 -33.10
N GLY A 308 48.04 65.55 -34.44
CA GLY A 308 49.29 65.28 -35.17
C GLY A 308 49.24 64.14 -36.19
N PRO A 309 49.54 64.39 -37.48
CA PRO A 309 49.21 63.48 -38.59
C PRO A 309 50.30 62.45 -38.92
N ALA A 310 49.90 61.47 -39.73
CA ALA A 310 50.75 60.52 -40.45
C ALA A 310 51.90 61.20 -41.23
N PRO A 311 52.95 60.44 -41.55
CA PRO A 311 53.04 60.03 -42.93
C PRO A 311 53.54 58.59 -43.17
N THR A 312 53.34 58.23 -44.42
CA THR A 312 53.68 57.04 -45.19
C THR A 312 55.18 56.68 -45.22
N ASP A 313 55.46 55.38 -45.35
CA ASP A 313 56.28 54.74 -46.40
C ASP A 313 57.06 53.54 -45.83
N ASP A 314 56.76 52.35 -46.39
CA ASP A 314 57.69 51.33 -46.93
C ASP A 314 56.97 49.98 -47.12
#